data_AF-A0A1F4YDS1-F1
#
_entry.id   AF-A0A1F4YDS1-F1
#
_cell.length_a   1.000
_cell.length_b   1.000
_cell.length_c   1.000
_cell.angle_alpha   90.00
_cell.angle_beta   90.00
_cell.angle_gamma   90.00
#
_symmetry.space_group_name_H-M   'P 1'
#
loop_
_entity.id
_entity.type
_entity.pdbx_description
1 polymer ?
#
loop_
_entity_poly.entity_id
_entity_poly.type
_entity_poly.pdbx_seq_one_letter_code
_entity_poly.pdbx_strand_id
1 'polypeptide(L)'
;MQMHFDWRDLFKAPRLAISTGKRLILQTLGLLIGYVGYLILTYLAYLLSGQPVAETWNYFGLFPFYDFGYGHWLSAVIWILGLLFFFSFWLLFSTAVAKVTFEELRGDQFYSTREALRFLKERISAVLFSPLTLFTLIVILVIVGAVLGLIGRIPAVGELFFGLFYGVPIFVSALFTVFVAFVFFVSLVLTPAVVGSLKSDTFTTVVEYFQTVWNQPGRFFGYTALTVILAKLGMFVFGYFIMRTFQLINWACGFTMGSKLDDLFQAAMSYLPLPNVLDFFTTLYPGSSIGYHFAMAPGGTGLGITEGIAAFLIGITLIIIFFLMVGYGLATFTCGQTIAFLITYKHREGENLLERKSEEEEAKISEVEGKIEEKLEPQTKS
;
A
#
# COMPACT_ATOMS: atom_id res chain seq x y z
N MET A 1 14.05 -20.08 6.70
CA MET A 1 14.37 -20.01 5.25
C MET A 1 15.76 -19.40 5.14
N GLN A 2 16.74 -20.00 4.46
CA GLN A 2 18.09 -19.41 4.37
C GLN A 2 18.09 -18.19 3.42
N MET A 3 18.65 -17.08 3.88
CA MET A 3 18.77 -15.81 3.15
C MET A 3 20.22 -15.62 2.72
N HIS A 4 20.43 -15.31 1.44
CA HIS A 4 21.75 -15.00 0.87
C HIS A 4 22.14 -13.54 1.12
N PHE A 5 21.16 -12.70 1.43
CA PHE A 5 21.25 -11.25 1.52
C PHE A 5 21.69 -10.60 0.21
N ASP A 6 21.12 -11.06 -0.90
CA ASP A 6 21.38 -10.51 -2.23
C ASP A 6 20.08 -10.36 -3.05
N TRP A 7 20.22 -9.92 -4.30
CA TRP A 7 19.09 -9.74 -5.22
C TRP A 7 18.28 -11.01 -5.47
N ARG A 8 18.84 -12.21 -5.25
CA ARG A 8 18.16 -13.49 -5.51
C ARG A 8 17.07 -13.74 -4.49
N ASP A 9 17.22 -13.23 -3.28
CA ASP A 9 16.21 -13.37 -2.23
C ASP A 9 14.91 -12.64 -2.60
N LEU A 10 14.97 -11.57 -3.41
CA LEU A 10 13.77 -10.87 -3.88
C LEU A 10 12.83 -11.76 -4.72
N PHE A 11 13.37 -12.77 -5.43
CA PHE A 11 12.55 -13.71 -6.21
C PHE A 11 11.67 -14.61 -5.35
N LYS A 12 11.89 -14.63 -4.02
CA LYS A 12 11.01 -15.32 -3.08
C LYS A 12 9.70 -14.54 -2.84
N ALA A 13 9.68 -13.22 -3.11
CA ALA A 13 8.56 -12.36 -2.75
C ALA A 13 7.19 -12.78 -3.35
N PRO A 14 7.08 -13.14 -4.66
CA PRO A 14 5.80 -13.57 -5.23
C PRO A 14 5.27 -14.85 -4.59
N ARG A 15 6.17 -15.78 -4.24
CA ARG A 15 5.81 -17.02 -3.54
C ARG A 15 5.38 -16.73 -2.11
N LEU A 16 6.13 -15.89 -1.39
CA LEU A 16 5.80 -15.52 -0.01
C LEU A 16 4.41 -14.89 0.07
N ALA A 17 4.04 -14.02 -0.88
CA ALA A 17 2.73 -13.38 -0.90
C ALA A 17 1.54 -14.37 -0.91
N ILE A 18 1.69 -15.57 -1.51
CA ILE A 18 0.64 -16.61 -1.57
C ILE A 18 0.85 -17.77 -0.58
N SER A 19 2.08 -18.09 -0.18
CA SER A 19 2.44 -19.36 0.48
C SER A 19 1.55 -19.77 1.66
N THR A 20 1.12 -18.82 2.47
CA THR A 20 0.22 -19.06 3.61
C THR A 20 -1.18 -18.47 3.41
N GLY A 21 -1.45 -17.78 2.29
CA GLY A 21 -2.67 -17.03 2.00
C GLY A 21 -2.89 -15.79 2.89
N LYS A 22 -2.30 -15.77 4.10
CA LYS A 22 -2.47 -14.72 5.13
C LYS A 22 -2.13 -13.33 4.60
N ARG A 23 -1.01 -13.20 3.88
CA ARG A 23 -0.51 -11.91 3.35
C ARG A 23 -1.44 -11.34 2.28
N LEU A 24 -1.83 -12.18 1.31
CA LEU A 24 -2.79 -11.84 0.28
C LEU A 24 -4.13 -11.36 0.89
N ILE A 25 -4.66 -12.12 1.86
CA ILE A 25 -5.91 -11.78 2.53
C ILE A 25 -5.78 -10.46 3.30
N LEU A 26 -4.71 -10.28 4.08
CA LEU A 26 -4.46 -9.01 4.80
C LEU A 26 -4.42 -7.83 3.83
N GLN A 27 -3.62 -7.92 2.78
CA GLN A 27 -3.50 -6.82 1.81
C GLN A 27 -4.86 -6.52 1.15
N THR A 28 -5.60 -7.55 0.76
CA THR A 28 -6.91 -7.41 0.13
C THR A 28 -7.93 -6.80 1.09
N LEU A 29 -7.93 -7.19 2.37
CA LEU A 29 -8.79 -6.60 3.39
C LEU A 29 -8.49 -5.12 3.59
N GLY A 30 -7.21 -4.74 3.66
CA GLY A 30 -6.81 -3.34 3.76
C GLY A 30 -7.32 -2.51 2.59
N LEU A 31 -7.19 -3.02 1.37
CA LEU A 31 -7.70 -2.36 0.17
C LEU A 31 -9.23 -2.25 0.17
N LEU A 32 -9.95 -3.32 0.55
CA LEU A 32 -11.42 -3.31 0.59
C LEU A 32 -11.96 -2.33 1.65
N ILE A 33 -11.39 -2.33 2.86
CA ILE A 33 -11.82 -1.39 3.92
C ILE A 33 -11.52 0.04 3.52
N GLY A 34 -10.31 0.29 3.00
CA GLY A 34 -9.94 1.60 2.47
C GLY A 34 -10.88 2.04 1.35
N TYR A 35 -11.23 1.13 0.44
CA TYR A 35 -12.09 1.41 -0.72
C TYR A 35 -13.52 1.72 -0.30
N VAL A 36 -14.09 0.99 0.66
CA VAL A 36 -15.43 1.29 1.18
C VAL A 36 -15.46 2.69 1.81
N GLY A 37 -14.44 3.05 2.59
CA GLY A 37 -14.35 4.40 3.15
C GLY A 37 -14.20 5.48 2.08
N TYR A 38 -13.36 5.26 1.07
CA TYR A 38 -13.23 6.14 -0.08
C TYR A 38 -14.54 6.30 -0.84
N LEU A 39 -15.26 5.20 -1.08
CA LEU A 39 -16.54 5.19 -1.79
C LEU A 39 -17.57 6.04 -1.07
N ILE A 40 -17.74 5.83 0.24
CA ILE A 40 -18.68 6.60 1.08
C ILE A 40 -18.35 8.09 1.04
N LEU A 41 -17.08 8.45 1.24
CA LEU A 41 -16.65 9.85 1.26
C LEU A 41 -16.76 10.50 -0.13
N THR A 42 -16.52 9.75 -1.20
CA THR A 42 -16.67 10.26 -2.57
C THR A 42 -18.13 10.53 -2.93
N TYR A 43 -19.04 9.63 -2.55
CA TYR A 43 -20.48 9.86 -2.71
C TYR A 43 -20.98 11.05 -1.89
N LEU A 44 -20.44 11.24 -0.67
CA LEU A 44 -20.72 12.43 0.14
C LEU A 44 -20.20 13.71 -0.52
N ALA A 45 -19.03 13.66 -1.16
CA ALA A 45 -18.47 14.79 -1.90
C ALA A 45 -19.36 15.20 -3.10
N TYR A 46 -19.90 14.22 -3.84
CA TYR A 46 -20.87 14.46 -4.92
C TYR A 46 -22.15 15.12 -4.41
N LEU A 47 -22.72 14.57 -3.33
CA LEU A 47 -23.93 15.12 -2.73
C LEU A 47 -23.75 16.59 -2.33
N LEU A 48 -22.60 16.92 -1.72
CA LEU A 48 -22.28 18.30 -1.31
C LEU A 48 -21.97 19.23 -2.48
N SER A 49 -21.58 18.68 -3.63
CA SER A 49 -21.41 19.46 -4.87
C SER A 49 -22.74 19.78 -5.56
N GLY A 50 -23.87 19.27 -5.04
CA GLY A 50 -25.20 19.48 -5.58
C GLY A 50 -25.62 18.45 -6.64
N GLN A 51 -24.84 17.38 -6.84
CA GLN A 51 -25.20 16.32 -7.78
C GLN A 51 -26.16 15.30 -7.15
N PRO A 52 -27.27 14.93 -7.83
CA PRO A 52 -28.18 13.90 -7.35
C PRO A 52 -27.50 12.52 -7.29
N VAL A 53 -27.66 11.82 -6.17
CA VAL A 53 -27.06 10.48 -5.96
C VAL A 53 -27.49 9.47 -7.04
N ALA A 54 -28.74 9.56 -7.53
CA ALA A 54 -29.24 8.68 -8.57
C ALA A 54 -28.49 8.88 -9.90
N GLU A 55 -28.20 10.13 -10.27
CA GLU A 55 -27.41 10.44 -11.46
C GLU A 55 -25.97 9.97 -11.28
N THR A 56 -25.35 10.27 -10.14
CA THR A 56 -24.01 9.78 -9.81
C THR A 56 -23.92 8.26 -9.90
N TRP A 57 -24.91 7.53 -9.37
CA TRP A 57 -24.95 6.07 -9.42
C TRP A 57 -25.07 5.55 -10.85
N ASN A 58 -25.93 6.17 -11.68
CA ASN A 58 -26.12 5.77 -13.07
C ASN A 58 -24.86 5.97 -13.92
N TYR A 59 -24.05 6.99 -13.62
CA TYR A 59 -22.81 7.27 -14.34
C TYR A 59 -21.60 6.51 -13.81
N PHE A 60 -21.44 6.43 -12.49
CA PHE A 60 -20.20 5.96 -11.86
C PHE A 60 -20.31 4.62 -11.15
N GLY A 61 -21.52 4.20 -10.77
CA GLY A 61 -21.75 2.98 -10.00
C GLY A 61 -20.79 2.86 -8.81
N LEU A 62 -20.04 1.76 -8.75
CA LEU A 62 -19.14 1.48 -7.64
C LEU A 62 -17.75 2.14 -7.79
N PHE A 63 -17.42 2.77 -8.92
CA PHE A 63 -16.09 3.38 -9.14
C PHE A 63 -16.18 4.85 -9.61
N PRO A 64 -16.50 5.78 -8.70
CA PRO A 64 -16.56 7.22 -8.98
C PRO A 64 -15.18 7.87 -9.17
N PHE A 65 -14.52 7.60 -10.30
CA PHE A 65 -13.17 8.10 -10.59
C PHE A 65 -13.08 9.31 -11.54
N TYR A 66 -14.16 9.66 -12.25
CA TYR A 66 -14.03 10.49 -13.45
C TYR A 66 -14.75 11.85 -13.35
N ASP A 67 -14.02 12.91 -13.69
CA ASP A 67 -14.47 14.28 -13.99
C ASP A 67 -15.27 15.01 -12.87
N PHE A 68 -14.59 15.23 -11.74
CA PHE A 68 -15.10 16.06 -10.65
C PHE A 68 -14.68 17.52 -10.82
N GLY A 69 -15.58 18.35 -11.35
CA GLY A 69 -15.52 19.80 -11.16
C GLY A 69 -16.08 20.16 -9.78
N TYR A 70 -15.22 20.49 -8.82
CA TYR A 70 -15.70 20.90 -7.49
C TYR A 70 -16.40 22.27 -7.57
N GLY A 71 -17.73 22.27 -7.57
CA GLY A 71 -18.51 23.50 -7.40
C GLY A 71 -18.29 24.17 -6.04
N HIS A 72 -17.88 23.39 -5.02
CA HIS A 72 -17.58 23.87 -3.68
C HIS A 72 -16.29 23.25 -3.12
N TRP A 73 -15.43 24.05 -2.48
CA TRP A 73 -14.14 23.59 -1.95
C TRP A 73 -14.27 22.50 -0.88
N LEU A 74 -15.35 22.51 -0.08
CA LEU A 74 -15.63 21.45 0.91
C LEU A 74 -15.77 20.06 0.26
N SER A 75 -16.38 19.96 -0.93
CA SER A 75 -16.46 18.70 -1.66
C SER A 75 -15.07 18.18 -2.04
N ALA A 76 -14.17 19.08 -2.42
CA ALA A 76 -12.77 18.73 -2.72
C ALA A 76 -12.06 18.19 -1.47
N VAL A 77 -12.24 18.86 -0.31
CA VAL A 77 -11.64 18.44 0.96
C VAL A 77 -12.13 17.04 1.35
N ILE A 78 -13.43 16.77 1.27
CA ILE A 78 -14.01 15.47 1.64
C ILE A 78 -13.52 14.36 0.71
N TRP A 79 -13.41 14.64 -0.59
CA TRP A 79 -12.84 13.68 -1.54
C TRP A 79 -11.37 13.38 -1.25
N ILE A 80 -10.55 14.41 -0.95
CA ILE A 80 -9.15 14.24 -0.54
C ILE A 80 -9.08 13.40 0.76
N LEU A 81 -9.97 13.63 1.73
CA LEU A 81 -10.05 12.80 2.93
C LEU A 81 -10.37 11.34 2.59
N GLY A 82 -11.22 11.09 1.59
CA GLY A 82 -11.48 9.75 1.07
C GLY A 82 -10.23 9.08 0.51
N LEU A 83 -9.44 9.79 -0.29
CA LEU A 83 -8.16 9.28 -0.82
C LEU A 83 -7.15 9.01 0.29
N LEU A 84 -7.01 9.93 1.24
CA LEU A 84 -6.13 9.77 2.39
C LEU A 84 -6.56 8.59 3.26
N PHE A 85 -7.86 8.37 3.43
CA PHE A 85 -8.40 7.21 4.14
C PHE A 85 -8.01 5.89 3.45
N PHE A 86 -8.24 5.80 2.13
CA PHE A 86 -7.83 4.63 1.34
C PHE A 86 -6.33 4.36 1.48
N PHE A 87 -5.53 5.40 1.28
CA PHE A 87 -4.08 5.30 1.33
C PHE A 87 -3.56 4.94 2.72
N SER A 88 -4.18 5.45 3.78
CA SER A 88 -3.84 5.11 5.16
C SER A 88 -4.07 3.63 5.45
N PHE A 89 -5.21 3.08 5.02
CA PHE A 89 -5.51 1.65 5.17
C PHE A 89 -4.57 0.77 4.34
N TRP A 90 -4.22 1.19 3.12
CA TRP A 90 -3.20 0.52 2.33
C TRP A 90 -1.86 0.46 3.06
N LEU A 91 -1.39 1.57 3.63
CA LEU A 91 -0.11 1.64 4.33
C LEU A 91 -0.13 0.77 5.61
N LEU A 92 -1.19 0.86 6.40
CA LEU A 92 -1.38 0.08 7.63
C LEU A 92 -1.34 -1.43 7.38
N PHE A 93 -2.11 -1.92 6.40
CA PHE A 93 -2.14 -3.35 6.10
C PHE A 93 -0.85 -3.83 5.41
N SER A 94 -0.18 -2.95 4.65
CA SER A 94 1.16 -3.24 4.15
C SER A 94 2.14 -3.45 5.32
N THR A 95 2.06 -2.67 6.40
CA THR A 95 2.90 -2.90 7.60
C THR A 95 2.60 -4.24 8.25
N ALA A 96 1.33 -4.65 8.34
CA ALA A 96 0.97 -5.96 8.85
C ALA A 96 1.56 -7.09 7.96
N VAL A 97 1.51 -6.94 6.63
CA VAL A 97 2.13 -7.89 5.69
C VAL A 97 3.64 -7.92 5.84
N ALA A 98 4.29 -6.77 5.99
CA ALA A 98 5.73 -6.68 6.24
C ALA A 98 6.11 -7.39 7.54
N LYS A 99 5.32 -7.24 8.60
CA LYS A 99 5.53 -7.93 9.87
C LYS A 99 5.44 -9.45 9.73
N VAL A 100 4.39 -9.95 9.08
CA VAL A 100 4.24 -11.39 8.78
C VAL A 100 5.39 -11.91 7.93
N THR A 101 5.91 -11.09 7.01
CA THR A 101 7.07 -11.46 6.18
C THR A 101 8.33 -11.56 7.02
N PHE A 102 8.57 -10.58 7.89
CA PHE A 102 9.73 -10.57 8.78
C PHE A 102 9.75 -11.79 9.72
N GLU A 103 8.65 -12.11 10.40
CA GLU A 103 8.61 -13.25 11.32
C GLU A 103 8.75 -14.61 10.61
N GLU A 104 8.17 -14.78 9.42
CA GLU A 104 8.36 -16.00 8.63
C GLU A 104 9.82 -16.18 8.18
N LEU A 105 10.50 -15.08 7.86
CA LEU A 105 11.94 -15.10 7.52
C LEU A 105 12.80 -15.43 8.74
N ARG A 106 12.40 -15.02 9.95
CA ARG A 106 13.04 -15.44 11.22
C ARG A 106 12.82 -16.91 11.55
N GLY A 107 11.76 -17.52 11.00
CA GLY A 107 11.47 -18.94 11.15
C GLY A 107 10.10 -19.23 11.78
N ASP A 108 9.37 -18.20 12.23
CA ASP A 108 8.01 -18.36 12.74
C ASP A 108 7.00 -18.43 11.58
N GLN A 109 6.77 -19.65 11.10
CA GLN A 109 5.77 -19.93 10.05
C GLN A 109 4.32 -19.80 10.56
N PHE A 110 4.12 -19.81 11.88
CA PHE A 110 2.80 -19.86 12.50
C PHE A 110 2.27 -18.48 12.88
N TYR A 111 3.12 -17.44 12.85
CA TYR A 111 2.72 -16.05 13.09
C TYR A 111 1.36 -15.73 12.44
N SER A 112 0.40 -15.39 13.28
CA SER A 112 -1.00 -15.35 12.91
C SER A 112 -1.42 -13.99 12.40
N THR A 113 -2.48 -13.96 11.57
CA THR A 113 -3.11 -12.72 11.11
C THR A 113 -3.57 -11.84 12.27
N ARG A 114 -3.99 -12.45 13.38
CA ARG A 114 -4.47 -11.74 14.59
C ARG A 114 -3.31 -11.06 15.32
N GLU A 115 -2.16 -11.72 15.44
CA GLU A 115 -0.95 -11.13 16.03
C GLU A 115 -0.43 -9.98 15.17
N ALA A 116 -0.43 -10.14 13.83
CA ALA A 116 -0.06 -9.07 12.91
C ALA A 116 -0.94 -7.83 13.07
N LEU A 117 -2.26 -8.00 13.24
CA LEU A 117 -3.20 -6.90 13.47
C LEU A 117 -3.07 -6.31 14.87
N ARG A 118 -2.71 -7.10 15.89
CA ARG A 118 -2.41 -6.59 17.23
C ARG A 118 -1.17 -5.70 17.21
N PHE A 119 -0.09 -6.18 16.60
CA PHE A 119 1.13 -5.41 16.36
C PHE A 119 0.82 -4.10 15.61
N LEU A 120 0.00 -4.17 14.56
CA LEU A 120 -0.42 -2.99 13.82
C LEU A 120 -1.11 -1.96 14.71
N LYS A 121 -2.05 -2.40 15.57
CA LYS A 121 -2.79 -1.50 16.50
C LYS A 121 -1.85 -0.73 17.43
N GLU A 122 -0.79 -1.38 17.90
CA GLU A 122 0.22 -0.78 18.78
C GLU A 122 1.18 0.18 18.05
N ARG A 123 1.17 0.17 16.71
CA ARG A 123 2.11 0.92 15.86
C ARG A 123 1.43 1.77 14.79
N ILE A 124 0.11 1.98 14.85
CA ILE A 124 -0.64 2.85 13.92
C ILE A 124 0.00 4.24 13.86
N SER A 125 0.40 4.78 15.01
CA SER A 125 1.04 6.09 15.10
C SER A 125 2.34 6.12 14.30
N ALA A 126 3.25 5.17 14.52
CA ALA A 126 4.50 5.09 13.78
C ALA A 126 4.26 4.95 12.27
N VAL A 127 3.29 4.14 11.84
CA VAL A 127 3.00 3.93 10.42
C VAL A 127 2.47 5.20 9.74
N LEU A 128 1.50 5.88 10.34
CA LEU A 128 0.86 7.05 9.71
C LEU A 128 1.67 8.34 9.91
N PHE A 129 2.21 8.56 11.11
CA PHE A 129 2.91 9.80 11.42
C PHE A 129 4.32 9.86 10.83
N SER A 130 4.95 8.75 10.46
CA SER A 130 6.33 8.81 9.93
C SER A 130 6.40 9.53 8.59
N PRO A 131 5.63 9.16 7.55
CA PRO A 131 5.55 9.97 6.32
C PRO A 131 4.96 11.36 6.56
N LEU A 132 3.95 11.48 7.45
CA LEU A 132 3.31 12.75 7.74
C LEU A 132 4.26 13.76 8.39
N THR A 133 5.25 13.29 9.17
CA THR A 133 6.29 14.14 9.75
C THR A 133 7.14 14.79 8.66
N LEU A 134 7.53 14.02 7.62
CA LEU A 134 8.25 14.57 6.48
C LEU A 134 7.38 15.55 5.67
N PHE A 135 6.11 15.24 5.46
CA PHE A 135 5.17 16.16 4.82
C PHE A 135 5.05 17.48 5.60
N THR A 136 4.87 17.38 6.92
CA THR A 136 4.77 18.56 7.81
C THR A 136 6.06 19.39 7.78
N LEU A 137 7.22 18.73 7.76
CA LEU A 137 8.51 19.41 7.61
C LEU A 137 8.60 20.19 6.29
N ILE A 138 8.17 19.60 5.17
CA ILE A 138 8.12 20.29 3.87
C ILE A 138 7.21 21.51 3.93
N VAL A 139 6.00 21.37 4.50
CA VAL A 139 5.06 22.49 4.64
C VAL A 139 5.67 23.62 5.46
N ILE A 140 6.31 23.32 6.59
CA ILE A 140 6.99 24.32 7.42
C ILE A 140 8.11 25.03 6.63
N LEU A 141 8.95 24.28 5.91
CA LEU A 141 10.03 24.85 5.11
C LEU A 141 9.52 25.76 3.98
N VAL A 142 8.43 25.37 3.32
CA VAL A 142 7.78 26.19 2.29
C VAL A 142 7.17 27.45 2.89
N ILE A 143 6.53 27.37 4.06
CA ILE A 143 6.00 28.55 4.76
C ILE A 143 7.13 29.52 5.12
N VAL A 144 8.25 29.02 5.64
CA VAL A 144 9.44 29.85 5.92
C VAL A 144 9.96 30.52 4.65
N GLY A 145 10.06 29.77 3.54
CA GLY A 145 10.44 30.32 2.24
C GLY A 145 9.47 31.40 1.74
N ALA A 146 8.16 31.21 1.93
CA ALA A 146 7.15 32.20 1.56
C ALA A 146 7.27 33.49 2.39
N VAL A 147 7.54 33.37 3.71
CA VAL A 147 7.80 34.53 4.58
C VAL A 147 9.06 35.29 4.13
N LEU A 148 10.14 34.58 3.77
CA LEU A 148 11.33 35.21 3.19
C LEU A 148 11.02 35.92 1.86
N GLY A 149 10.15 35.34 1.03
CA GLY A 149 9.66 35.97 -0.20
C GLY A 149 8.91 37.28 0.04
N LEU A 150 8.14 37.38 1.14
CA LEU A 150 7.49 38.64 1.52
C LEU A 150 8.49 39.73 1.89
N ILE A 151 9.60 39.38 2.55
CA ILE A 151 10.70 40.32 2.86
C ILE A 151 11.34 40.81 1.57
N GLY A 152 11.52 39.91 0.58
CA GLY A 152 12.04 40.25 -0.75
C GLY A 152 11.20 41.26 -1.53
N ARG A 153 9.92 41.46 -1.15
CA ARG A 153 9.02 42.43 -1.81
C ARG A 153 9.30 43.89 -1.42
N ILE A 154 10.09 44.15 -0.38
CA ILE A 154 10.39 45.51 0.08
C ILE A 154 11.34 46.19 -0.94
N PRO A 155 10.98 47.35 -1.54
CA PRO A 155 11.81 48.01 -2.54
C PRO A 155 13.21 48.34 -2.01
N ALA A 156 14.24 48.17 -2.85
CA ALA A 156 15.67 48.35 -2.56
C ALA A 156 16.24 47.41 -1.47
N VAL A 157 15.69 47.42 -0.25
CA VAL A 157 16.21 46.64 0.89
C VAL A 157 15.94 45.14 0.72
N GLY A 158 14.74 44.77 0.27
CA GLY A 158 14.33 43.38 0.09
C GLY A 158 15.08 42.71 -1.07
N GLU A 159 15.31 43.43 -2.17
CA GLU A 159 16.07 42.94 -3.33
C GLU A 159 17.54 42.69 -2.98
N LEU A 160 18.18 43.61 -2.26
CA LEU A 160 19.57 43.46 -1.81
C LEU A 160 19.70 42.33 -0.77
N PHE A 161 18.76 42.24 0.19
CA PHE A 161 18.71 41.13 1.13
C PHE A 161 18.58 39.80 0.38
N PHE A 162 17.60 39.69 -0.51
CA PHE A 162 17.38 38.45 -1.24
C PHE A 162 18.59 38.07 -2.09
N GLY A 163 19.20 39.02 -2.81
CA GLY A 163 20.41 38.77 -3.60
C GLY A 163 21.61 38.34 -2.76
N LEU A 164 21.86 38.99 -1.62
CA LEU A 164 22.96 38.65 -0.72
C LEU A 164 22.78 37.29 -0.06
N PHE A 165 21.56 36.97 0.39
CA PHE A 165 21.23 35.74 1.10
C PHE A 165 20.82 34.59 0.16
N TYR A 166 20.74 34.84 -1.16
CA TYR A 166 20.33 33.83 -2.14
C TYR A 166 21.27 32.62 -2.14
N GLY A 167 22.57 32.86 -2.26
CA GLY A 167 23.55 31.81 -2.56
C GLY A 167 23.72 30.76 -1.47
N VAL A 168 23.72 31.15 -0.19
CA VAL A 168 23.97 30.21 0.91
C VAL A 168 22.66 29.84 1.63
N PRO A 169 22.03 30.69 2.45
CA PRO A 169 20.90 30.24 3.25
C PRO A 169 19.65 29.89 2.43
N ILE A 170 19.30 30.67 1.40
CA ILE A 170 18.08 30.41 0.62
C ILE A 170 18.27 29.19 -0.29
N PHE A 171 19.37 29.14 -1.06
CA PHE A 171 19.61 28.02 -1.96
C PHE A 171 19.85 26.70 -1.23
N VAL A 172 20.63 26.69 -0.14
CA VAL A 172 20.89 25.46 0.63
C VAL A 172 19.62 24.96 1.33
N SER A 173 18.79 25.87 1.88
CA SER A 173 17.51 25.46 2.49
C SER A 173 16.52 24.94 1.44
N ALA A 174 16.49 25.53 0.24
CA ALA A 174 15.68 25.04 -0.87
C ALA A 174 16.15 23.64 -1.35
N LEU A 175 17.47 23.45 -1.51
CA LEU A 175 18.05 22.15 -1.86
C LEU A 175 17.71 21.08 -0.81
N PHE A 176 17.82 21.43 0.48
CA PHE A 176 17.40 20.56 1.57
C PHE A 176 15.90 20.23 1.48
N THR A 177 15.04 21.22 1.22
CA THR A 177 13.59 21.01 1.08
C THR A 177 13.25 20.06 -0.08
N VAL A 178 13.94 20.20 -1.23
CA VAL A 178 13.80 19.27 -2.37
C VAL A 178 14.23 17.87 -1.99
N PHE A 179 15.32 17.72 -1.25
CA PHE A 179 15.76 16.42 -0.74
C PHE A 179 14.75 15.81 0.24
N VAL A 180 14.19 16.58 1.18
CA VAL A 180 13.13 16.09 2.08
C VAL A 180 11.89 15.68 1.29
N ALA A 181 11.50 16.42 0.25
CA ALA A 181 10.39 16.06 -0.62
C ALA A 181 10.65 14.74 -1.37
N PHE A 182 11.87 14.51 -1.83
CA PHE A 182 12.26 13.23 -2.41
C PHE A 182 12.16 12.08 -1.38
N VAL A 183 12.70 12.28 -0.16
CA VAL A 183 12.63 11.28 0.91
C VAL A 183 11.19 11.02 1.35
N PHE A 184 10.30 12.01 1.29
CA PHE A 184 8.87 11.84 1.57
C PHE A 184 8.24 10.78 0.65
N PHE A 185 8.47 10.82 -0.66
CA PHE A 185 7.94 9.80 -1.56
C PHE A 185 8.52 8.41 -1.29
N VAL A 186 9.81 8.34 -0.99
CA VAL A 186 10.47 7.09 -0.60
C VAL A 186 9.90 6.54 0.71
N SER A 187 9.53 7.41 1.65
CA SER A 187 8.98 7.01 2.95
C SER A 187 7.69 6.20 2.79
N LEU A 188 6.83 6.55 1.84
CA LEU A 188 5.58 5.85 1.56
C LEU A 188 5.80 4.37 1.19
N VAL A 189 6.96 4.04 0.63
CA VAL A 189 7.37 2.68 0.27
C VAL A 189 8.10 1.99 1.42
N LEU A 190 8.96 2.72 2.14
CA LEU A 190 9.79 2.17 3.20
C LEU A 190 9.05 1.94 4.52
N THR A 191 8.05 2.77 4.87
CA THR A 191 7.38 2.71 6.19
C THR A 191 6.95 1.30 6.58
N PRO A 192 6.26 0.53 5.70
CA PRO A 192 5.84 -0.83 6.06
C PRO A 192 7.02 -1.75 6.41
N ALA A 193 8.09 -1.68 5.63
CA ALA A 193 9.26 -2.52 5.81
C ALA A 193 10.05 -2.16 7.07
N VAL A 194 10.25 -0.87 7.34
CA VAL A 194 10.98 -0.38 8.52
C VAL A 194 10.20 -0.70 9.80
N VAL A 195 8.95 -0.24 9.90
CA VAL A 195 8.13 -0.44 11.12
C VAL A 195 7.86 -1.93 11.35
N GLY A 196 7.59 -2.70 10.29
CA GLY A 196 7.35 -4.13 10.40
C GLY A 196 8.56 -4.95 10.86
N SER A 197 9.78 -4.51 10.54
CA SER A 197 11.02 -5.24 10.87
C SER A 197 11.66 -4.76 12.17
N LEU A 198 11.76 -3.44 12.38
CA LEU A 198 12.46 -2.85 13.53
C LEU A 198 11.56 -2.56 14.73
N LYS A 199 10.24 -2.73 14.61
CA LYS A 199 9.25 -2.32 15.62
C LYS A 199 9.42 -0.85 16.07
N SER A 200 9.92 0.00 15.17
CA SER A 200 10.40 1.35 15.45
C SER A 200 9.29 2.37 15.71
N ASP A 201 9.61 3.38 16.51
CA ASP A 201 8.78 4.58 16.70
C ASP A 201 8.95 5.57 15.53
N THR A 202 8.09 6.60 15.49
CA THR A 202 8.06 7.60 14.40
C THR A 202 9.43 8.22 14.12
N PHE A 203 10.14 8.67 15.17
CA PHE A 203 11.44 9.33 15.02
C PHE A 203 12.48 8.39 14.41
N THR A 204 12.63 7.19 14.99
CA THR A 204 13.56 6.17 14.51
C THR A 204 13.25 5.79 13.06
N THR A 205 11.98 5.66 12.71
CA THR A 205 11.55 5.34 11.35
C THR A 205 11.92 6.45 10.35
N VAL A 206 11.81 7.73 10.75
CA VAL A 206 12.25 8.86 9.92
C VAL A 206 13.76 8.86 9.71
N VAL A 207 14.55 8.62 10.77
CA VAL A 207 16.01 8.51 10.67
C VAL A 207 16.41 7.40 9.70
N GLU A 208 15.73 6.26 9.77
CA GLU A 208 15.95 5.14 8.86
C GLU A 208 15.72 5.50 7.39
N TYR A 209 14.70 6.31 7.06
CA TYR A 209 14.50 6.76 5.69
C TYR A 209 15.72 7.52 5.15
N PHE A 210 16.24 8.47 5.92
CA PHE A 210 17.42 9.23 5.53
C PHE A 210 18.65 8.33 5.39
N GLN A 211 18.87 7.43 6.34
CA GLN A 211 20.01 6.52 6.29
C GLN A 211 19.94 5.55 5.11
N THR A 212 18.76 4.99 4.80
CA THR A 212 18.58 4.10 3.65
C THR A 212 18.80 4.84 2.33
N VAL A 213 18.21 6.04 2.18
CA VAL A 213 18.33 6.84 0.96
C VAL A 213 19.76 7.35 0.76
N TRP A 214 20.45 7.76 1.81
CA TRP A 214 21.79 8.36 1.71
C TRP A 214 22.91 7.33 1.57
N ASN A 215 22.89 6.28 2.40
CA ASN A 215 24.03 5.35 2.48
C ASN A 215 24.02 4.28 1.38
N GLN A 216 22.84 3.88 0.87
CA GLN A 216 22.72 2.81 -0.13
C GLN A 216 21.63 3.05 -1.20
N PRO A 217 21.59 4.24 -1.85
CA PRO A 217 20.53 4.57 -2.80
C PRO A 217 20.44 3.56 -3.96
N GLY A 218 21.56 3.20 -4.56
CA GLY A 218 21.57 2.31 -5.74
C GLY A 218 21.00 0.91 -5.44
N ARG A 219 21.29 0.36 -4.27
CA ARG A 219 20.74 -0.94 -3.84
C ARG A 219 19.26 -0.83 -3.54
N PHE A 220 18.86 0.18 -2.77
CA PHE A 220 17.45 0.41 -2.45
C PHE A 220 16.62 0.56 -3.73
N PHE A 221 16.97 1.51 -4.62
CA PHE A 221 16.21 1.73 -5.85
C PHE A 221 16.26 0.54 -6.82
N GLY A 222 17.41 -0.13 -6.94
CA GLY A 222 17.53 -1.34 -7.76
C GLY A 222 16.65 -2.49 -7.27
N TYR A 223 16.63 -2.72 -5.96
CA TYR A 223 15.78 -3.75 -5.33
C TYR A 223 14.29 -3.38 -5.38
N THR A 224 13.96 -2.11 -5.17
CA THR A 224 12.59 -1.62 -5.34
C THR A 224 12.10 -1.78 -6.77
N ALA A 225 12.92 -1.43 -7.77
CA ALA A 225 12.58 -1.63 -9.18
C ALA A 225 12.36 -3.12 -9.51
N LEU A 226 13.26 -4.00 -9.08
CA LEU A 226 13.11 -5.45 -9.26
C LEU A 226 11.82 -5.97 -8.62
N THR A 227 11.51 -5.49 -7.41
CA THR A 227 10.29 -5.86 -6.69
C THR A 227 9.03 -5.40 -7.42
N VAL A 228 9.00 -4.19 -7.99
CA VAL A 228 7.88 -3.70 -8.81
C VAL A 228 7.69 -4.60 -10.04
N ILE A 229 8.77 -4.99 -10.72
CA ILE A 229 8.70 -5.91 -11.87
C ILE A 229 8.10 -7.24 -11.45
N LEU A 230 8.61 -7.84 -10.36
CA LEU A 230 8.10 -9.11 -9.84
C LEU A 230 6.62 -9.03 -9.42
N ALA A 231 6.22 -7.93 -8.78
CA ALA A 231 4.83 -7.68 -8.41
C ALA A 231 3.91 -7.58 -9.64
N LYS A 232 4.34 -6.86 -10.68
CA LYS A 232 3.56 -6.73 -11.92
C LYS A 232 3.46 -8.05 -12.69
N LEU A 233 4.57 -8.79 -12.81
CA LEU A 233 4.58 -10.12 -13.42
C LEU A 233 3.69 -11.11 -12.66
N GLY A 234 3.81 -11.14 -11.33
CA GLY A 234 2.96 -11.98 -10.48
C GLY A 234 1.49 -11.65 -10.66
N MET A 235 1.14 -10.35 -10.57
CA MET A 235 -0.23 -9.89 -10.78
C MET A 235 -0.78 -10.30 -12.15
N PHE A 236 0.00 -10.14 -13.22
CA PHE A 236 -0.40 -10.54 -14.57
C PHE A 236 -0.67 -12.04 -14.68
N VAL A 237 0.22 -12.88 -14.15
CA VAL A 237 0.03 -14.35 -14.15
C VAL A 237 -1.21 -14.74 -13.35
N PHE A 238 -1.38 -14.18 -12.15
CA PHE A 238 -2.54 -14.48 -11.31
C PHE A 238 -3.85 -14.02 -11.96
N GLY A 239 -3.85 -12.83 -12.56
CA GLY A 239 -4.98 -12.30 -13.30
C GLY A 239 -5.33 -13.11 -14.55
N TYR A 240 -4.34 -13.69 -15.24
CA TYR A 240 -4.59 -14.64 -16.33
C TYR A 240 -5.33 -15.89 -15.84
N PHE A 241 -4.96 -16.45 -14.67
CA PHE A 241 -5.69 -17.57 -14.07
C PHE A 241 -7.12 -17.19 -13.68
N ILE A 242 -7.33 -15.98 -13.15
CA ILE A 242 -8.68 -15.44 -12.90
C ILE A 242 -9.49 -15.38 -14.20
N MET A 243 -8.92 -14.85 -15.29
CA MET A 243 -9.61 -14.81 -16.59
C MET A 243 -9.96 -16.21 -17.10
N ARG A 244 -9.03 -17.17 -17.03
CA ARG A 244 -9.29 -18.57 -17.40
C ARG A 244 -10.37 -19.22 -16.53
N THR A 245 -10.45 -18.83 -15.27
CA THR A 245 -11.51 -19.27 -14.35
C THR A 245 -12.87 -18.76 -14.81
N PHE A 246 -12.98 -17.48 -15.20
CA PHE A 246 -14.23 -16.96 -15.77
C PHE A 246 -14.62 -17.63 -17.08
N GLN A 247 -13.66 -17.89 -17.97
CA GLN A 247 -13.94 -18.62 -19.21
C GLN A 247 -14.44 -20.04 -18.95
N LEU A 248 -13.86 -20.73 -17.95
CA LEU A 248 -14.31 -22.05 -17.55
C LEU A 248 -15.73 -22.01 -16.97
N ILE A 249 -16.05 -21.02 -16.13
CA ILE A 249 -17.40 -20.82 -15.59
C ILE A 249 -18.40 -20.56 -16.71
N ASN A 250 -18.10 -19.63 -17.62
CA ASN A 250 -18.97 -19.32 -18.76
C ASN A 250 -19.17 -20.52 -19.68
N TRP A 251 -18.11 -21.29 -19.94
CA TRP A 251 -18.23 -22.51 -20.74
C TRP A 251 -19.07 -23.58 -20.04
N ALA A 252 -18.77 -23.89 -18.78
CA ALA A 252 -19.44 -24.96 -18.04
C ALA A 252 -20.91 -24.64 -17.72
N CYS A 253 -21.19 -23.44 -17.21
CA CYS A 253 -22.55 -23.01 -16.88
C CYS A 253 -23.34 -22.56 -18.12
N GLY A 254 -22.66 -22.07 -19.17
CA GLY A 254 -23.28 -21.66 -20.43
C GLY A 254 -23.94 -22.82 -21.18
N PHE A 255 -23.47 -24.06 -21.02
CA PHE A 255 -24.12 -25.25 -21.59
C PHE A 255 -25.60 -25.38 -21.19
N THR A 256 -25.97 -24.92 -20.00
CA THR A 256 -27.34 -25.04 -19.48
C THR A 256 -28.07 -23.70 -19.42
N MET A 257 -27.39 -22.62 -19.02
CA MET A 257 -28.00 -21.30 -18.90
C MET A 257 -28.13 -20.56 -20.24
N GLY A 258 -27.36 -20.92 -21.27
CA GLY A 258 -27.36 -20.24 -22.55
C GLY A 258 -26.96 -18.77 -22.45
N SER A 259 -27.54 -17.92 -23.31
CA SER A 259 -27.22 -16.48 -23.42
C SER A 259 -27.52 -15.67 -22.16
N LYS A 260 -28.39 -16.19 -21.26
CA LYS A 260 -28.71 -15.53 -19.99
C LYS A 260 -27.48 -15.32 -19.11
N LEU A 261 -26.52 -16.25 -19.16
CA LEU A 261 -25.28 -16.13 -18.40
C LEU A 261 -24.42 -14.98 -18.93
N ASP A 262 -24.36 -14.86 -20.25
CA ASP A 262 -23.61 -13.80 -20.93
C ASP A 262 -24.17 -12.41 -20.59
N ASP A 263 -25.50 -12.24 -20.61
CA ASP A 263 -26.17 -10.98 -20.26
C ASP A 263 -25.90 -10.59 -18.79
N LEU A 264 -25.92 -11.56 -17.87
CA LEU A 264 -25.62 -11.34 -16.45
C LEU A 264 -24.17 -10.90 -16.23
N PHE A 265 -23.20 -11.57 -16.88
CA PHE A 265 -21.80 -11.19 -16.77
C PHE A 265 -21.53 -9.82 -17.42
N GLN A 266 -22.18 -9.52 -18.55
CA GLN A 266 -22.05 -8.22 -19.19
C GLN A 266 -22.53 -7.09 -18.28
N ALA A 267 -23.69 -7.25 -17.62
CA ALA A 267 -24.17 -6.28 -16.64
C ALA A 267 -23.33 -6.25 -15.36
N ALA A 268 -22.78 -7.37 -14.92
CA ALA A 268 -21.87 -7.39 -13.77
C ALA A 268 -20.57 -6.62 -14.05
N MET A 269 -20.05 -6.69 -15.28
CA MET A 269 -18.85 -5.98 -15.70
C MET A 269 -19.04 -4.45 -15.71
N SER A 270 -20.26 -3.93 -15.84
CA SER A 270 -20.50 -2.47 -15.76
C SER A 270 -20.25 -1.89 -14.37
N TYR A 271 -20.14 -2.73 -13.33
CA TYR A 271 -19.80 -2.31 -11.98
C TYR A 271 -18.28 -2.29 -11.70
N LEU A 272 -17.45 -2.82 -12.61
CA LEU A 272 -15.99 -2.80 -12.48
C LEU A 272 -15.39 -1.44 -12.85
N PRO A 273 -14.08 -1.20 -12.56
CA PRO A 273 -13.42 0.04 -12.93
C PRO A 273 -13.50 0.31 -14.43
N LEU A 274 -13.33 1.58 -14.80
CA LEU A 274 -13.30 2.03 -16.19
C LEU A 274 -12.33 1.18 -17.04
N PRO A 275 -12.62 0.94 -18.33
CA PRO A 275 -11.82 0.08 -19.20
C PRO A 275 -10.31 0.38 -19.15
N ASN A 276 -9.92 1.66 -19.18
CA ASN A 276 -8.51 2.07 -19.11
C ASN A 276 -7.81 1.64 -17.81
N VAL A 277 -8.53 1.69 -16.68
CA VAL A 277 -8.00 1.27 -15.37
C VAL A 277 -7.87 -0.24 -15.34
N LEU A 278 -8.89 -0.95 -15.82
CA LEU A 278 -8.87 -2.40 -15.89
C LEU A 278 -7.73 -2.89 -16.80
N ASP A 279 -7.54 -2.28 -17.97
CA ASP A 279 -6.48 -2.58 -18.93
C ASP A 279 -5.08 -2.39 -18.35
N PHE A 280 -4.87 -1.38 -17.50
CA PHE A 280 -3.60 -1.23 -16.78
C PHE A 280 -3.26 -2.47 -15.95
N PHE A 281 -4.25 -3.13 -15.38
CA PHE A 281 -4.04 -4.33 -14.57
C PHE A 281 -3.98 -5.62 -15.37
N THR A 282 -4.68 -5.69 -16.52
CA THR A 282 -4.74 -6.90 -17.36
C THR A 282 -3.68 -6.95 -18.47
N THR A 283 -2.97 -5.84 -18.72
CA THR A 283 -1.81 -5.80 -19.62
C THR A 283 -0.50 -6.01 -18.86
N LEU A 284 0.52 -6.55 -19.54
CA LEU A 284 1.82 -6.78 -18.93
C LEU A 284 2.55 -5.48 -18.61
N TYR A 285 2.53 -4.53 -19.54
CA TYR A 285 3.02 -3.17 -19.37
C TYR A 285 2.16 -2.17 -20.17
N PRO A 286 2.12 -0.88 -19.77
CA PRO A 286 1.31 0.13 -20.46
C PRO A 286 1.65 0.23 -21.96
N GLY A 287 0.64 0.19 -22.82
CA GLY A 287 0.80 0.22 -24.28
C GLY A 287 1.20 -1.11 -24.93
N SER A 288 1.31 -2.20 -24.16
CA SER A 288 1.54 -3.53 -24.72
C SER A 288 0.27 -4.14 -25.31
N SER A 289 0.41 -4.91 -26.38
CA SER A 289 -0.65 -5.80 -26.89
C SER A 289 -0.74 -7.12 -26.12
N ILE A 290 0.18 -7.35 -25.19
CA ILE A 290 0.25 -8.56 -24.36
C ILE A 290 -0.63 -8.33 -23.14
N GLY A 291 -1.90 -8.63 -23.32
CA GLY A 291 -2.92 -8.54 -22.28
C GLY A 291 -3.89 -9.70 -22.37
N TYR A 292 -4.76 -9.75 -21.38
CA TYR A 292 -5.94 -10.60 -21.45
C TYR A 292 -7.18 -9.73 -21.27
N HIS A 293 -8.23 -10.03 -22.02
CA HIS A 293 -9.48 -9.32 -21.94
C HIS A 293 -10.54 -10.25 -21.39
N PHE A 294 -11.38 -9.72 -20.51
CA PHE A 294 -12.61 -10.41 -20.15
C PHE A 294 -13.51 -10.36 -21.39
N ALA A 295 -13.92 -11.52 -21.90
CA ALA A 295 -14.74 -11.60 -23.09
C ALA A 295 -16.07 -10.87 -22.83
N MET A 296 -16.36 -9.82 -23.62
CA MET A 296 -17.69 -9.21 -23.67
C MET A 296 -18.49 -9.94 -24.75
N ALA A 297 -19.53 -10.64 -24.34
CA ALA A 297 -20.56 -11.07 -25.27
C ALA A 297 -21.33 -9.84 -25.78
N PRO A 298 -21.75 -9.79 -27.05
CA PRO A 298 -22.68 -8.77 -27.52
C PRO A 298 -24.10 -9.14 -27.06
N GLY A 299 -24.55 -8.63 -25.90
CA GLY A 299 -25.86 -8.99 -25.33
C GLY A 299 -26.48 -7.87 -24.47
N GLY A 300 -27.03 -6.84 -25.12
CA GLY A 300 -27.74 -5.75 -24.45
C GLY A 300 -29.25 -5.95 -24.47
N THR A 301 -29.77 -7.03 -23.89
CA THR A 301 -31.22 -7.10 -23.59
C THR A 301 -31.48 -6.56 -22.19
N GLY A 302 -32.55 -5.78 -22.04
CA GLY A 302 -32.96 -5.25 -20.74
C GLY A 302 -33.18 -6.39 -19.75
N LEU A 303 -32.39 -6.40 -18.68
CA LEU A 303 -32.48 -7.42 -17.64
C LEU A 303 -33.80 -7.28 -16.88
N GLY A 304 -34.42 -8.42 -16.55
CA GLY A 304 -35.49 -8.44 -15.56
C GLY A 304 -34.99 -8.01 -14.18
N ILE A 305 -35.90 -7.65 -13.26
CA ILE A 305 -35.54 -7.20 -11.90
C ILE A 305 -34.65 -8.23 -11.18
N THR A 306 -35.00 -9.51 -11.27
CA THR A 306 -34.24 -10.60 -10.63
C THR A 306 -32.86 -10.79 -11.25
N GLU A 307 -32.74 -10.59 -12.57
CA GLU A 307 -31.48 -10.67 -13.29
C GLU A 307 -30.58 -9.48 -12.97
N GLY A 308 -31.16 -8.29 -12.81
CA GLY A 308 -30.43 -7.10 -12.33
C GLY A 308 -29.85 -7.30 -10.93
N ILE A 309 -30.62 -7.88 -10.00
CA ILE A 309 -30.11 -8.22 -8.65
C ILE A 309 -28.99 -9.25 -8.74
N ALA A 310 -29.13 -10.29 -9.58
CA ALA A 310 -28.10 -11.29 -9.78
C ALA A 310 -26.81 -10.69 -10.36
N ALA A 311 -26.93 -9.84 -11.39
CA ALA A 311 -25.80 -9.12 -11.98
C ALA A 311 -25.08 -8.22 -10.97
N PHE A 312 -25.82 -7.55 -10.09
CA PHE A 312 -25.24 -6.75 -9.00
C PHE A 312 -24.44 -7.59 -8.01
N LEU A 313 -24.97 -8.75 -7.58
CA LEU A 313 -24.25 -9.68 -6.69
C LEU A 313 -22.98 -10.25 -7.34
N ILE A 314 -23.04 -10.58 -8.64
CA ILE A 314 -21.85 -10.97 -9.42
C ILE A 314 -20.87 -9.80 -9.48
N GLY A 315 -21.33 -8.58 -9.72
CA GLY A 315 -20.51 -7.36 -9.73
C GLY A 315 -19.74 -7.14 -8.42
N ILE A 316 -20.38 -7.30 -7.26
CA ILE A 316 -19.71 -7.26 -5.95
C ILE A 316 -18.59 -8.32 -5.87
N THR A 317 -18.87 -9.53 -6.33
CA THR A 317 -17.89 -10.61 -6.35
C THR A 317 -16.70 -10.29 -7.25
N LEU A 318 -16.95 -9.72 -8.44
CA LEU A 318 -15.91 -9.26 -9.36
C LEU A 318 -15.03 -8.17 -8.74
N ILE A 319 -15.60 -7.25 -7.97
CA ILE A 319 -14.85 -6.23 -7.25
C ILE A 319 -13.92 -6.85 -6.21
N ILE A 320 -14.39 -7.84 -5.46
CA ILE A 320 -13.55 -8.57 -4.49
C ILE A 320 -12.41 -9.28 -5.23
N ILE A 321 -12.68 -9.93 -6.36
CA ILE A 321 -11.66 -10.59 -7.19
C ILE A 321 -10.65 -9.57 -7.75
N PHE A 322 -11.10 -8.38 -8.17
CA PHE A 322 -10.24 -7.30 -8.62
C PHE A 322 -9.29 -6.84 -7.50
N PHE A 323 -9.81 -6.59 -6.30
CA PHE A 323 -8.97 -6.24 -5.14
C PHE A 323 -8.09 -7.39 -4.67
N LEU A 324 -8.48 -8.64 -4.88
CA LEU A 324 -7.64 -9.80 -4.62
C LEU A 324 -6.44 -9.83 -5.58
N MET A 325 -6.66 -9.53 -6.86
CA MET A 325 -5.61 -9.43 -7.87
C MET A 325 -4.64 -8.28 -7.56
N VAL A 326 -5.16 -7.09 -7.27
CA VAL A 326 -4.35 -5.92 -6.87
C VAL A 326 -3.62 -6.19 -5.54
N GLY A 327 -4.31 -6.81 -4.59
CA GLY A 327 -3.80 -7.24 -3.31
C GLY A 327 -2.63 -8.21 -3.43
N TYR A 328 -2.66 -9.12 -4.41
CA TYR A 328 -1.51 -10.00 -4.67
C TYR A 328 -0.26 -9.25 -5.11
N GLY A 329 -0.40 -8.32 -6.06
CA GLY A 329 0.73 -7.50 -6.51
C GLY A 329 1.28 -6.63 -5.38
N LEU A 330 0.41 -5.97 -4.61
CA LEU A 330 0.84 -5.16 -3.47
C LEU A 330 1.45 -5.98 -2.33
N ALA A 331 0.92 -7.17 -2.03
CA ALA A 331 1.51 -8.07 -1.06
C ALA A 331 2.90 -8.53 -1.50
N THR A 332 3.07 -8.86 -2.79
CA THR A 332 4.36 -9.19 -3.39
C THR A 332 5.33 -8.02 -3.28
N PHE A 333 4.85 -6.81 -3.57
CA PHE A 333 5.65 -5.59 -3.44
C PHE A 333 6.12 -5.38 -2.01
N THR A 334 5.21 -5.46 -1.04
CA THR A 334 5.52 -5.32 0.38
C THR A 334 6.51 -6.38 0.86
N CYS A 335 6.32 -7.66 0.49
CA CYS A 335 7.27 -8.73 0.84
C CYS A 335 8.67 -8.43 0.28
N GLY A 336 8.74 -7.99 -0.98
CA GLY A 336 10.00 -7.63 -1.62
C GLY A 336 10.64 -6.40 -0.98
N GLN A 337 9.86 -5.38 -0.58
CA GLN A 337 10.39 -4.23 0.16
C GLN A 337 10.92 -4.63 1.54
N THR A 338 10.25 -5.54 2.26
CA THR A 338 10.77 -6.07 3.53
C THR A 338 12.11 -6.78 3.32
N ILE A 339 12.21 -7.64 2.31
CA ILE A 339 13.47 -8.32 1.97
C ILE A 339 14.55 -7.30 1.56
N ALA A 340 14.22 -6.34 0.70
CA ALA A 340 15.13 -5.30 0.25
C ALA A 340 15.65 -4.44 1.40
N PHE A 341 14.77 -4.08 2.35
CA PHE A 341 15.15 -3.36 3.55
C PHE A 341 16.10 -4.18 4.42
N LEU A 342 15.80 -5.46 4.69
CA LEU A 342 16.68 -6.34 5.47
C LEU A 342 18.08 -6.50 4.84
N ILE A 343 18.14 -6.64 3.52
CA ILE A 343 19.41 -6.71 2.78
C ILE A 343 20.19 -5.40 2.94
N THR A 344 19.52 -4.27 2.73
CA THR A 344 20.13 -2.94 2.78
C THR A 344 20.62 -2.63 4.19
N TYR A 345 19.82 -2.95 5.21
CA TYR A 345 20.17 -2.80 6.62
C TYR A 345 21.40 -3.63 6.97
N LYS A 346 21.45 -4.91 6.59
CA LYS A 346 22.62 -5.76 6.85
C LYS A 346 23.90 -5.20 6.23
N HIS A 347 23.83 -4.66 5.01
CA HIS A 347 25.00 -4.07 4.39
C HIS A 347 25.40 -2.73 5.01
N ARG A 348 24.46 -2.02 5.65
CA ARG A 348 24.69 -0.69 6.24
C ARG A 348 25.24 -0.82 7.65
N GLU A 349 24.63 -1.67 8.47
CA GLU A 349 24.95 -1.84 9.90
C GLU A 349 25.85 -3.07 10.18
N GLY A 350 26.04 -3.96 9.21
CA GLY A 350 26.76 -5.23 9.41
C GLY A 350 26.00 -6.29 10.20
N GLU A 351 24.83 -5.95 10.74
CA GLU A 351 24.01 -6.82 11.60
C GLU A 351 22.89 -7.51 10.81
N ASN A 352 22.66 -8.79 11.09
CA ASN A 352 21.50 -9.52 10.59
C ASN A 352 20.29 -9.35 11.52
N LEU A 353 19.33 -8.51 11.13
CA LEU A 353 18.09 -8.29 11.89
C LEU A 353 17.26 -9.55 12.15
N LEU A 354 17.41 -10.60 11.33
CA LEU A 354 16.69 -11.85 11.53
C LEU A 354 17.21 -12.65 12.74
N GLU A 355 18.49 -12.47 13.09
CA GLU A 355 19.14 -13.14 14.23
C GLU A 355 18.95 -12.40 15.55
N ARG A 356 18.49 -11.14 15.49
CA ARG A 356 18.16 -10.36 16.67
C ARG A 356 17.06 -11.08 17.45
N LYS A 357 17.30 -11.35 18.73
CA LYS A 357 16.30 -11.92 19.63
C LYS A 357 15.18 -10.90 19.81
N SER A 358 13.94 -11.37 19.78
CA SER A 358 12.80 -10.48 20.04
C SER A 358 12.69 -10.19 21.53
N GLU A 359 12.18 -9.02 21.90
CA GLU A 359 11.92 -8.67 23.31
C GLU A 359 11.08 -9.73 24.05
N GLU A 360 10.19 -10.45 23.35
CA GLU A 360 9.42 -11.56 23.92
C GLU A 360 10.26 -12.82 24.15
N GLU A 361 11.23 -13.11 23.27
CA GLU A 361 12.19 -14.19 23.48
C GLU A 361 13.16 -13.83 24.60
N GLU A 362 13.62 -12.59 24.66
CA GLU A 362 14.46 -12.08 25.76
C GLU A 362 13.68 -12.08 27.09
N ALA A 363 12.42 -11.66 27.10
CA ALA A 363 11.56 -11.72 28.28
C ALA A 363 11.33 -13.17 28.73
N LYS A 364 11.04 -14.09 27.81
CA LYS A 364 10.92 -15.52 28.12
C LYS A 364 12.22 -16.12 28.65
N ILE A 365 13.36 -15.74 28.07
CA ILE A 365 14.68 -16.17 28.56
C ILE A 365 14.89 -15.61 29.96
N SER A 366 14.62 -14.33 30.21
CA SER A 366 14.77 -13.71 31.53
C SER A 366 13.80 -14.28 32.58
N GLU A 367 12.57 -14.64 32.19
CA GLU A 367 11.63 -15.34 33.08
C GLU A 367 12.11 -16.75 33.41
N VAL A 368 12.68 -17.45 32.43
CA VAL A 368 13.26 -18.79 32.64
C VAL A 368 14.52 -18.69 33.50
N GLU A 369 15.41 -17.73 33.24
CA GLU A 369 16.61 -17.46 34.04
C GLU A 369 16.25 -17.06 35.47
N GLY A 370 15.29 -16.15 35.66
CA GLY A 370 14.79 -15.78 37.00
C GLY A 370 14.17 -16.97 37.76
N LYS A 371 13.44 -17.86 37.08
CA LYS A 371 12.91 -19.11 37.68
C LYS A 371 14.00 -20.13 37.99
N ILE A 372 15.13 -20.09 37.29
CA ILE A 372 16.29 -20.95 37.57
C ILE A 372 17.06 -20.40 38.77
N GLU A 373 17.27 -19.09 38.84
CA GLU A 373 17.90 -18.42 39.99
C GLU A 373 17.07 -18.60 41.28
N GLU A 374 15.75 -18.43 41.23
CA GLU A 374 14.84 -18.67 42.37
C GLU A 374 14.87 -20.12 42.87
N LYS A 375 15.18 -21.09 41.99
CA LYS A 375 15.37 -22.51 42.36
C LYS A 375 16.78 -22.82 42.87
N LEU A 376 17.76 -21.98 42.56
CA LEU A 376 19.16 -22.12 42.98
C LEU A 376 19.47 -21.34 44.25
N GLU A 377 18.65 -20.36 44.63
CA GLU A 377 18.70 -19.78 45.97
C GLU A 377 18.35 -20.87 46.99
N PRO A 378 19.28 -21.28 47.87
CA PRO A 378 18.93 -22.21 48.93
C PRO A 378 17.88 -21.53 49.81
N GLN A 379 16.78 -22.22 50.10
CA GLN A 379 15.91 -21.85 51.20
C GLN A 379 16.76 -21.85 52.47
N THR A 380 17.35 -20.72 52.82
CA THR A 380 17.80 -20.42 54.19
C THR A 380 16.54 -20.33 55.04
N LYS A 381 16.01 -21.49 55.42
CA LYS A 381 15.07 -21.63 56.52
C LYS A 381 15.87 -21.95 57.77
N SER A 382 15.56 -21.16 58.79
CA SER A 382 16.06 -21.12 60.17
C SER A 382 16.24 -22.47 60.82
#